data_AF-A0A4Q9G2D4-F1
#
_entry.id   AF-A0A4Q9G2D4-F1
#
_cell.length_a   1.000
_cell.length_b   1.000
_cell.length_c   1.000
_cell.angle_alpha   90.00
_cell.angle_beta   90.00
_cell.angle_gamma   90.00
#
_symmetry.space_group_name_H-M   'P 1'
#
loop_
_entity.id
_entity.type
_entity.pdbx_description
1 polymer ?
#
loop_
_entity_poly.entity_id
_entity_poly.type
_entity_poly.pdbx_seq_one_letter_code
_entity_poly.pdbx_strand_id
1 'polypeptide(L)'
;MVLTDRGTLVRSLWALMDCAEIDDAREALRAREGVPKKRTEFIGCLERGGDAPAHLAGCAEWLESKQLDAVVWTALPPKFGEIEEFPTEPQVIGYLAGLRGAARDTAEQYIRRTPIQIDTNYRRAIEANLGWASVS
;
A
#
# COMPACT_ATOMS: atom_id res chain seq x y z
N MET A 1 -3.05 0.16 0.89
CA MET A 1 -2.07 0.82 0.00
C MET A 1 -1.40 -0.28 -0.82
N VAL A 2 -1.16 -0.06 -2.10
CA VAL A 2 -0.47 -1.01 -2.99
C VAL A 2 0.97 -0.54 -3.18
N LEU A 3 1.94 -1.44 -3.02
CA LEU A 3 3.36 -1.16 -3.28
C LEU A 3 3.70 -1.58 -4.71
N THR A 4 4.20 -0.64 -5.52
CA THR A 4 4.49 -0.85 -6.94
C THR A 4 5.63 0.06 -7.39
N ASP A 5 6.35 -0.38 -8.41
CA ASP A 5 7.40 0.35 -9.13
C ASP A 5 6.89 1.60 -9.86
N ARG A 6 5.60 1.62 -10.22
CA ARG A 6 4.95 2.76 -10.88
C ARG A 6 4.41 3.82 -9.91
N GLY A 7 4.50 3.57 -8.61
CA GLY A 7 3.99 4.46 -7.58
C GLY A 7 4.95 5.60 -7.21
N THR A 8 4.44 6.63 -6.54
CA THR A 8 5.29 7.61 -5.85
C THR A 8 5.91 6.95 -4.62
N LEU A 9 7.23 7.12 -4.44
CA LEU A 9 7.89 6.70 -3.20
C LEU A 9 7.32 7.51 -2.02
N VAL A 10 6.80 6.78 -1.03
CA VAL A 10 6.21 7.36 0.18
C VAL A 10 6.74 6.64 1.41
N ARG A 11 6.77 7.37 2.54
CA ARG A 11 7.15 6.78 3.82
C ARG A 11 6.07 5.80 4.27
N SER A 12 6.47 4.54 4.42
CA SER A 12 5.61 3.48 4.96
C SER A 12 5.81 3.30 6.46
N LEU A 13 4.73 2.93 7.17
CA LEU A 13 4.81 2.50 8.56
C LEU A 13 5.03 0.99 8.63
N TRP A 14 5.60 0.54 9.73
CA TRP A 14 5.89 -0.85 10.00
C TRP A 14 5.63 -1.14 11.49
N ALA A 15 5.51 -2.42 11.82
CA ALA A 15 5.38 -2.91 13.18
C ALA A 15 6.23 -4.15 13.36
N LEU A 16 6.70 -4.40 14.58
CA LEU A 16 7.44 -5.61 14.92
C LEU A 16 6.51 -6.83 14.92
N MET A 17 7.03 -7.94 14.43
CA MET A 17 6.42 -9.25 14.47
C MET A 17 7.48 -10.23 14.99
N ASP A 18 7.12 -11.03 15.98
CA ASP A 18 7.98 -12.04 16.58
C ASP A 18 7.56 -13.41 16.06
N CYS A 19 8.39 -14.00 15.21
CA CYS A 19 8.18 -15.31 14.59
C CYS A 19 9.52 -16.05 14.54
N ALA A 20 9.48 -17.38 14.69
CA ALA A 20 10.67 -18.20 14.62
C ALA A 20 11.21 -18.30 13.18
N GLU A 21 10.30 -18.46 12.21
CA GLU A 21 10.63 -18.66 10.80
C GLU A 21 9.89 -17.68 9.90
N ILE A 22 10.48 -17.37 8.75
CA ILE A 22 9.90 -16.42 7.80
C ILE A 22 8.55 -16.88 7.23
N ASP A 23 8.38 -18.19 7.05
CA ASP A 23 7.11 -18.77 6.60
C ASP A 23 5.99 -18.60 7.61
N ASP A 24 6.30 -18.62 8.91
CA ASP A 24 5.33 -18.32 9.97
C ASP A 24 4.88 -16.86 9.91
N ALA A 25 5.83 -15.94 9.69
CA ALA A 25 5.52 -14.51 9.52
C ALA A 25 4.65 -14.26 8.29
N ARG A 26 4.93 -14.95 7.18
CA ARG A 26 4.14 -14.89 5.94
C ARG A 26 2.72 -15.41 6.16
N GLU A 27 2.56 -16.55 6.83
CA GLU A 27 1.24 -17.13 7.12
C GLU A 27 0.45 -16.27 8.12
N ALA A 28 1.11 -15.70 9.13
CA ALA A 28 0.48 -14.79 10.09
C ALA A 28 -0.06 -13.53 9.39
N LEU A 29 0.75 -12.93 8.50
CA LEU A 29 0.30 -11.79 7.69
C LEU A 29 -0.84 -12.19 6.74
N ARG A 30 -0.74 -13.34 6.06
CA ARG A 30 -1.79 -13.87 5.19
C ARG A 30 -3.12 -14.00 5.92
N ALA A 31 -3.10 -14.60 7.11
CA ALA A 31 -4.29 -14.82 7.93
C ALA A 31 -4.92 -13.49 8.37
N ARG A 32 -4.10 -12.52 8.82
CA ARG A 32 -4.55 -11.19 9.22
C ARG A 32 -5.25 -10.44 8.08
N GLU A 33 -4.69 -10.53 6.88
CA GLU A 33 -5.15 -9.77 5.71
C GLU A 33 -6.21 -10.52 4.88
N GLY A 34 -6.60 -11.72 5.31
CA GLY A 34 -7.61 -12.54 4.63
C GLY A 34 -7.19 -13.03 3.24
N VAL A 35 -5.89 -13.08 2.95
CA VAL A 35 -5.38 -13.52 1.64
C VAL A 35 -5.63 -15.03 1.46
N PRO A 36 -6.25 -15.49 0.36
CA PRO A 36 -6.50 -16.91 0.14
C PRO A 36 -5.20 -17.73 0.10
N LYS A 37 -5.19 -18.93 0.70
CA LYS A 37 -4.01 -19.84 0.71
C LYS A 37 -3.45 -20.17 -0.67
N LYS A 38 -4.29 -20.12 -1.71
CA LYS A 38 -3.88 -20.33 -3.11
C LYS A 38 -3.17 -19.14 -3.75
N ARG A 39 -3.08 -18.00 -3.06
CA ARG A 39 -2.49 -16.73 -3.55
C ARG A 39 -1.27 -16.34 -2.70
N THR A 40 -0.32 -17.27 -2.53
CA THR A 40 0.87 -17.03 -1.71
C THR A 40 1.76 -15.92 -2.24
N GLU A 41 1.67 -15.60 -3.54
CA GLU A 41 2.35 -14.49 -4.17
C GLU A 41 1.87 -13.11 -3.70
N PHE A 42 0.70 -13.04 -3.05
CA PHE A 42 0.19 -11.79 -2.45
C PHE A 42 0.81 -11.46 -1.10
N ILE A 43 1.72 -12.31 -0.61
CA ILE A 43 2.52 -12.05 0.56
C ILE A 43 3.97 -11.95 0.09
N GLY A 44 4.49 -10.72 0.08
CA GLY A 44 5.87 -10.44 -0.23
C GLY A 44 6.77 -10.68 0.98
N CYS A 45 8.04 -10.95 0.72
CA CYS A 45 9.07 -11.11 1.73
C CYS A 45 10.41 -10.59 1.20
N LEU A 46 11.20 -9.96 2.07
CA LEU A 46 12.59 -9.60 1.85
C LEU A 46 13.36 -9.91 3.14
N GLU A 47 14.31 -10.83 3.04
CA GLU A 47 15.23 -11.17 4.12
C GLU A 47 16.45 -10.22 4.11
N ARG A 48 17.08 -10.05 5.27
CA ARG A 48 18.30 -9.25 5.42
C ARG A 48 19.39 -9.82 4.50
N GLY A 49 20.10 -8.92 3.80
CA GLY A 49 21.11 -9.28 2.81
C GLY A 49 20.55 -9.72 1.44
N GLY A 50 19.22 -9.76 1.27
CA GLY A 50 18.58 -10.01 -0.01
C GLY A 50 18.48 -8.77 -0.91
N ASP A 51 18.25 -9.00 -2.20
CA ASP A 51 18.03 -7.91 -3.16
C ASP A 51 16.60 -7.35 -3.04
N ALA A 52 16.49 -6.09 -2.65
CA ALA A 52 15.20 -5.41 -2.57
C ALA A 52 14.62 -5.14 -3.97
N PRO A 53 13.35 -5.49 -4.22
CA PRO A 53 12.64 -5.02 -5.41
C PRO A 53 12.64 -3.49 -5.50
N ALA A 54 12.59 -2.95 -6.71
CA ALA A 54 12.63 -1.49 -6.94
C ALA A 54 11.54 -0.71 -6.17
N HIS A 55 10.36 -1.32 -5.97
CA HIS A 55 9.26 -0.73 -5.20
C HIS A 55 9.47 -0.72 -3.67
N LEU A 56 10.53 -1.37 -3.20
CA LEU A 56 11.01 -1.35 -1.81
C LEU A 56 12.38 -0.65 -1.72
N ALA A 57 12.57 0.41 -2.50
CA ALA A 57 13.79 1.21 -2.45
C ALA A 57 14.14 1.63 -1.01
N GLY A 58 15.39 1.40 -0.59
CA GLY A 58 15.87 1.71 0.75
C GLY A 58 15.55 0.64 1.81
N CYS A 59 14.79 -0.41 1.47
CA CYS A 59 14.33 -1.40 2.44
C CYS A 59 15.45 -2.34 2.90
N ALA A 60 16.37 -2.72 2.00
CA ALA A 60 17.52 -3.54 2.36
C ALA A 60 18.43 -2.82 3.37
N GLU A 61 18.80 -1.55 3.12
CA GLU A 61 19.60 -0.79 4.10
C GLU A 61 18.83 -0.53 5.39
N TRP A 62 17.51 -0.36 5.29
CA TRP A 62 16.65 -0.17 6.46
C TRP A 62 16.64 -1.42 7.36
N LEU A 63 16.51 -2.63 6.81
CA LEU A 63 16.58 -3.89 7.56
C LEU A 63 17.90 -4.01 8.33
N GLU A 64 19.02 -3.72 7.67
CA GLU A 64 20.35 -3.70 8.28
C GLU A 64 20.42 -2.69 9.43
N SER A 65 19.97 -1.46 9.20
CA SER A 65 20.01 -0.39 10.21
C SER A 65 19.16 -0.69 11.44
N LYS A 66 18.10 -1.49 11.29
CA LYS A 66 17.18 -1.87 12.35
C LYS A 66 17.49 -3.22 12.98
N GLN A 67 18.49 -3.94 12.46
CA GLN A 67 18.81 -5.30 12.89
C GLN A 67 17.57 -6.20 12.85
N LEU A 68 16.78 -6.08 11.77
CA LEU A 68 15.59 -6.93 11.52
C LEU A 68 15.93 -8.03 10.53
N ASP A 69 15.47 -9.25 10.80
CA ASP A 69 15.88 -10.41 10.01
C ASP A 69 15.18 -10.45 8.65
N ALA A 70 13.94 -9.95 8.59
CA ALA A 70 13.17 -9.83 7.37
C ALA A 70 12.04 -8.80 7.50
N VAL A 71 11.40 -8.50 6.36
CA VAL A 71 10.13 -7.79 6.28
C VAL A 71 9.16 -8.56 5.41
N VAL A 72 7.88 -8.58 5.82
CA VAL A 72 6.77 -9.13 5.06
C VAL A 72 5.72 -8.05 4.80
N TRP A 73 5.06 -8.10 3.65
CA TRP A 73 4.01 -7.15 3.28
C TRP A 73 2.96 -7.79 2.37
N THR A 74 1.79 -7.14 2.26
CA THR A 74 0.76 -7.52 1.29
C THR A 74 1.16 -7.03 -0.10
N ALA A 75 1.57 -7.94 -0.97
CA ALA A 75 1.90 -7.70 -2.36
C ALA A 75 0.65 -7.81 -3.26
N LEU A 76 -0.43 -7.16 -2.86
CA LEU A 76 -1.67 -7.16 -3.64
C LEU A 76 -1.47 -6.34 -4.93
N PRO A 77 -1.89 -6.86 -6.09
CA PRO A 77 -1.81 -6.12 -7.33
C PRO A 77 -2.79 -4.93 -7.31
N PRO A 78 -2.50 -3.86 -8.06
CA PRO A 78 -3.43 -2.75 -8.19
C PRO A 78 -4.71 -3.22 -8.86
N LYS A 79 -5.84 -2.67 -8.39
CA LYS A 79 -7.15 -2.90 -9.00
C LYS A 79 -7.89 -1.58 -9.14
N PHE A 80 -8.52 -1.40 -10.28
CA PHE A 80 -9.44 -0.30 -10.53
C PHE A 80 -10.74 -0.86 -11.11
N GLY A 81 -11.82 -0.78 -10.32
CA GLY A 81 -13.03 -1.56 -10.60
C GLY A 81 -12.73 -3.06 -10.58
N GLU A 82 -13.16 -3.77 -11.61
CA GLU A 82 -12.95 -5.23 -11.77
C GLU A 82 -11.67 -5.57 -12.53
N ILE A 83 -10.86 -4.57 -12.89
CA ILE A 83 -9.67 -4.74 -13.73
C ILE A 83 -8.42 -4.62 -12.86
N GLU A 84 -7.50 -5.57 -13.01
CA GLU A 84 -6.17 -5.54 -12.37
C GLU A 84 -5.23 -4.59 -13.14
N GLU A 85 -5.55 -3.30 -13.08
CA GLU A 85 -4.77 -2.23 -13.70
C GLU A 85 -4.44 -1.10 -12.72
N PHE A 86 -3.37 -0.38 -13.04
CA PHE A 86 -3.01 0.83 -12.32
C PHE A 86 -3.75 2.01 -12.97
N PRO A 87 -4.68 2.67 -12.26
CA PRO A 87 -5.47 3.73 -12.87
C PRO A 87 -4.61 4.97 -13.10
N THR A 88 -4.85 5.71 -14.16
CA THR A 88 -4.26 7.04 -14.35
C THR A 88 -4.90 8.07 -13.42
N GLU A 89 -4.20 9.19 -13.15
CA GLU A 89 -4.78 10.28 -12.35
C GLU A 89 -6.15 10.75 -12.87
N PRO A 90 -6.34 11.01 -14.18
CA PRO A 90 -7.66 11.40 -14.69
C PRO A 90 -8.76 10.36 -14.45
N GLN A 91 -8.43 9.05 -14.54
CA GLN A 91 -9.40 7.98 -14.24
C GLN A 91 -9.85 8.04 -12.77
N VAL A 92 -8.91 8.20 -11.84
CA VAL A 92 -9.22 8.31 -10.41
C VAL A 92 -10.08 9.54 -10.13
N ILE A 93 -9.71 10.71 -10.66
CA ILE A 93 -10.49 11.95 -10.47
C ILE A 93 -11.87 11.83 -11.07
N GLY A 94 -11.98 11.32 -12.30
CA GLY A 94 -13.27 11.12 -12.97
C GLY A 94 -14.20 10.19 -12.19
N TYR A 95 -13.67 9.08 -11.68
CA TYR A 95 -14.43 8.16 -10.84
C TYR A 95 -14.95 8.82 -9.56
N LEU A 96 -14.06 9.47 -8.78
CA LEU A 96 -14.42 10.11 -7.52
C LEU A 96 -15.39 11.29 -7.74
N ALA A 97 -15.18 12.09 -8.78
CA ALA A 97 -16.08 13.18 -9.15
C ALA A 97 -17.47 12.67 -9.56
N GLY A 98 -17.58 11.44 -10.07
CA GLY A 98 -18.83 10.78 -10.45
C GLY A 98 -19.63 10.22 -9.28
N LEU A 99 -19.02 9.97 -8.11
CA LEU A 99 -19.71 9.41 -6.94
C LEU A 99 -20.82 10.34 -6.41
N ARG A 100 -21.89 9.75 -5.89
CA ARG A 100 -23.05 10.46 -5.32
C ARG A 100 -23.52 9.81 -4.01
N GLY A 101 -24.18 10.60 -3.16
CA GLY A 101 -24.73 10.16 -1.88
C GLY A 101 -23.68 9.51 -0.97
N ALA A 102 -24.09 8.48 -0.23
CA ALA A 102 -23.26 7.81 0.76
C ALA A 102 -21.91 7.29 0.23
N ALA A 103 -21.84 6.88 -1.05
CA ALA A 103 -20.60 6.43 -1.66
C ALA A 103 -19.57 7.56 -1.76
N ARG A 104 -20.01 8.78 -2.13
CA ARG A 104 -19.15 9.96 -2.17
C ARG A 104 -18.67 10.34 -0.77
N ASP A 105 -19.60 10.39 0.19
CA ASP A 105 -19.29 10.79 1.56
C ASP A 105 -18.27 9.84 2.20
N THR A 106 -18.44 8.53 1.98
CA THR A 106 -17.52 7.50 2.46
C THR A 106 -16.14 7.63 1.81
N ALA A 107 -16.09 7.82 0.50
CA ALA A 107 -14.82 7.97 -0.23
C ALA A 107 -14.07 9.24 0.20
N GLU A 108 -14.77 10.37 0.30
CA GLU A 108 -14.19 11.63 0.78
C GLU A 108 -13.66 11.47 2.20
N GLN A 109 -14.46 10.93 3.12
CA GLN A 109 -14.03 10.71 4.51
C GLN A 109 -12.79 9.81 4.59
N TYR A 110 -12.77 8.72 3.84
CA TYR A 110 -11.63 7.80 3.79
C TYR A 110 -10.36 8.52 3.31
N ILE A 111 -10.47 9.29 2.22
CA ILE A 111 -9.34 10.04 1.67
C ILE A 111 -8.86 11.08 2.69
N ARG A 112 -9.76 11.88 3.27
CA ARG A 112 -9.39 12.90 4.27
C ARG A 112 -8.68 12.31 5.49
N ARG A 113 -9.07 11.12 5.93
CA ARG A 113 -8.46 10.41 7.06
C ARG A 113 -7.15 9.69 6.72
N THR A 114 -6.79 9.59 5.44
CA THR A 114 -5.54 8.97 5.05
C THR A 114 -4.37 9.81 5.58
N PRO A 115 -3.39 9.21 6.30
CA PRO A 115 -2.30 9.95 6.92
C PRO A 115 -1.52 10.84 5.95
N ILE A 116 -1.11 12.03 6.40
CA ILE A 116 -0.45 13.04 5.57
C ILE A 116 0.83 12.55 4.88
N GLN A 117 1.50 11.55 5.47
CA GLN A 117 2.72 10.94 4.92
C GLN A 117 2.47 10.07 3.68
N ILE A 118 1.21 9.69 3.42
CA ILE A 118 0.80 8.98 2.20
C ILE A 118 0.52 10.05 1.13
N ASP A 119 1.56 10.77 0.76
CA ASP A 119 1.54 11.86 -0.21
C ASP A 119 1.91 11.32 -1.61
N THR A 120 0.92 10.74 -2.27
CA THR A 120 1.05 10.22 -3.64
C THR A 120 0.64 11.28 -4.66
N ASN A 121 1.04 11.09 -5.92
CA ASN A 121 0.53 11.87 -7.04
C ASN A 121 -1.01 11.91 -7.10
N TYR A 122 -1.68 10.78 -6.86
CA TYR A 122 -3.15 10.75 -6.76
C TYR A 122 -3.67 11.63 -5.63
N ARG A 123 -3.01 11.63 -4.47
CA ARG A 123 -3.44 12.42 -3.32
C ARG A 123 -3.45 13.91 -3.65
N ARG A 124 -2.36 14.39 -4.23
CA ARG A 124 -2.21 15.80 -4.67
C ARG A 124 -3.25 16.15 -5.75
N ALA A 125 -3.46 15.27 -6.72
CA ALA A 125 -4.47 15.47 -7.76
C ALA A 125 -5.89 15.54 -7.19
N ILE A 126 -6.23 14.67 -6.23
CA ILE A 126 -7.54 14.64 -5.57
C ILE A 126 -7.78 15.93 -4.78
N GLU A 127 -6.78 16.39 -4.04
CA GLU A 127 -6.88 17.66 -3.31
C GLU A 127 -7.07 18.84 -4.25
N ALA A 128 -6.26 18.93 -5.32
CA ALA A 128 -6.33 20.02 -6.29
C ALA A 128 -7.64 20.07 -7.07
N ASN A 129 -8.24 18.92 -7.41
CA ASN A 129 -9.43 18.87 -8.26
C ASN A 129 -10.75 18.77 -7.47
N LEU A 130 -10.74 18.18 -6.28
CA LEU A 130 -11.95 17.90 -5.50
C LEU A 130 -11.98 18.60 -4.12
N GLY A 131 -10.88 19.20 -3.68
CA GLY A 131 -10.77 19.87 -2.38
C GLY A 131 -10.73 18.90 -1.19
N TRP A 132 -10.45 17.62 -1.42
CA TRP A 132 -10.45 16.56 -0.40
C TRP A 132 -9.10 16.43 0.33
N ALA A 133 -8.65 17.54 0.93
CA ALA A 133 -7.41 17.64 1.70
C ALA A 133 -7.42 16.76 2.96
N SER A 134 -6.23 16.28 3.36
CA SER A 134 -6.06 15.52 4.61
C SER A 134 -6.49 16.35 5.80
N VAL A 135 -7.11 15.71 6.79
CA VAL A 135 -7.30 16.31 8.10
C VAL A 135 -6.24 15.74 9.03
N SER A 136 -5.44 16.62 9.64
CA SER A 136 -4.37 16.28 10.58
C SER A 136 -4.87 15.61 11.84
#